data_AF-A0AAV0I9D7-F1
#
_entry.id   AF-A0AAV0I9D7-F1
#
_cell.length_a   1.000
_cell.length_b   1.000
_cell.length_c   1.000
_cell.angle_alpha   90.00
_cell.angle_beta   90.00
_cell.angle_gamma   90.00
#
_symmetry.space_group_name_H-M   'P 1'
#
loop_
_entity.id
_entity.type
_entity.pdbx_description
1 polymer ?
#
loop_
_entity_poly.entity_id
_entity_poly.type
_entity_poly.pdbx_seq_one_letter_code
_entity_poly.pdbx_strand_id
1 'polypeptide(L)'
;MRSLSRATALCKSSCSLVFLIPSSSLALPPSPRFRFSSFDSTSPSRSNRHRMAAAADTPPTDGAAAAPSPSSSSAASAIDFLSLCHQLKTTKRAGWVKRDVRDPESIADHMYRMGLMGLILPDIPGINRDKCVKMAIVHDIAEAIVGDITPSDGVPKEEKSRKEAEALDHMCKLLGGGSRAEEIAQLWKEYEDNSSPEAKMVKDFDKVEMILQALEYENGEFYFLCL
;
A
#
# COMPACT_ATOMS: atom_id res chain seq x y z
N MET A 1 46.00 1.16 56.65
CA MET A 1 44.68 1.81 56.51
C MET A 1 44.02 1.29 55.24
N ARG A 2 42.90 0.57 55.39
CA ARG A 2 41.99 0.07 54.32
C ARG A 2 41.26 1.29 53.72
N SER A 3 40.61 1.33 52.56
CA SER A 3 39.88 0.33 51.75
C SER A 3 39.52 0.98 50.40
N LEU A 4 39.39 0.15 49.36
CA LEU A 4 38.61 0.44 48.15
C LEU A 4 37.17 0.80 48.52
N SER A 5 36.55 1.74 47.77
CA SER A 5 35.10 1.95 47.80
C SER A 5 34.46 1.25 46.61
N ARG A 6 33.57 0.32 46.94
CA ARG A 6 32.80 -0.57 46.07
C ARG A 6 31.61 0.15 45.44
N ALA A 7 31.24 -0.37 44.28
CA ALA A 7 29.89 -0.36 43.73
C ALA A 7 28.83 -0.77 44.77
N THR A 8 27.69 -0.07 44.77
CA THR A 8 26.43 -0.66 45.23
C THR A 8 25.27 -0.08 44.43
N ALA A 9 24.62 -0.95 43.66
CA ALA A 9 23.33 -0.76 43.05
C ALA A 9 22.24 -0.56 44.13
N LEU A 10 21.29 0.34 43.86
CA LEU A 10 19.99 0.38 44.54
C LEU A 10 18.90 0.67 43.51
N CYS A 11 18.53 -0.38 42.77
CA CYS A 11 17.23 -0.52 42.15
C CYS A 11 16.28 -1.07 43.21
N LYS A 12 15.36 -0.24 43.72
CA LYS A 12 14.21 -0.65 44.53
C LYS A 12 13.03 0.27 44.23
N SER A 13 12.12 -0.19 43.39
CA SER A 13 10.69 -0.02 43.65
C SER A 13 9.93 -1.13 42.94
N SER A 14 9.62 -2.16 43.71
CA SER A 14 8.76 -3.28 43.34
C SER A 14 7.31 -2.84 43.51
N CYS A 15 6.52 -2.89 42.44
CA CYS A 15 5.07 -2.95 42.52
C CYS A 15 4.63 -4.24 41.81
N SER A 16 4.63 -5.35 42.56
CA SER A 16 4.14 -6.63 42.09
C SER A 16 2.61 -6.63 42.14
N LEU A 17 1.94 -6.42 41.01
CA LEU A 17 0.57 -6.90 40.82
C LEU A 17 0.64 -8.34 40.30
N VAL A 18 0.54 -9.29 41.23
CA VAL A 18 0.38 -10.71 40.90
C VAL A 18 -1.08 -10.93 40.52
N PHE A 19 -1.37 -11.01 39.21
CA PHE A 19 -2.62 -11.63 38.75
C PHE A 19 -2.42 -13.15 38.71
N LEU A 20 -3.07 -13.84 39.65
CA LEU A 20 -3.27 -15.29 39.61
C LEU A 20 -4.25 -15.61 38.47
N ILE A 21 -3.73 -16.13 37.35
CA ILE A 21 -4.56 -16.75 36.30
C ILE A 21 -4.55 -18.26 36.55
N PRO A 22 -5.71 -18.92 36.76
CA PRO A 22 -5.77 -20.36 36.90
C PRO A 22 -5.58 -21.02 35.54
N SER A 23 -4.60 -21.92 35.44
CA SER A 23 -4.36 -22.81 34.30
C SER A 23 -5.58 -23.72 34.08
N SER A 24 -6.46 -23.34 33.16
CA SER A 24 -7.49 -24.22 32.61
C SER A 24 -7.09 -24.60 31.20
N SER A 25 -6.79 -25.89 31.02
CA SER A 25 -6.49 -26.50 29.74
C SER A 25 -7.73 -26.43 28.85
N LEU A 26 -7.75 -25.50 27.88
CA LEU A 26 -8.77 -25.44 26.84
C LEU A 26 -8.28 -26.22 25.63
N ALA A 27 -8.85 -27.40 25.42
CA ALA A 27 -8.70 -28.15 24.19
C ALA A 27 -9.28 -27.35 23.02
N LEU A 28 -8.50 -27.17 21.95
CA LEU A 28 -8.95 -26.53 20.72
C LEU A 28 -10.00 -27.41 20.01
N PRO A 29 -11.14 -26.85 19.55
CA PRO A 29 -12.08 -27.59 18.72
C PRO A 29 -11.46 -27.89 17.34
N PRO A 30 -11.86 -28.99 16.68
CA PRO A 30 -11.34 -29.34 15.36
C PRO A 30 -11.80 -28.33 14.30
N SER A 31 -10.90 -28.03 13.37
CA SER A 31 -11.13 -27.11 12.25
C SER A 31 -12.28 -27.59 11.36
N PRO A 32 -13.16 -26.69 10.87
CA PRO A 32 -14.19 -27.07 9.90
C PRO A 32 -13.53 -27.44 8.57
N ARG A 33 -13.75 -28.68 8.11
CA ARG A 33 -13.43 -29.09 6.74
C ARG A 33 -14.35 -28.34 5.78
N PHE A 34 -13.81 -27.37 5.06
CA PHE A 34 -14.50 -26.80 3.90
C PHE A 34 -14.59 -27.85 2.80
N ARG A 35 -15.79 -28.38 2.60
CA ARG A 35 -16.12 -29.26 1.47
C ARG A 35 -16.42 -28.35 0.28
N PHE A 36 -15.48 -28.27 -0.66
CA PHE A 36 -15.68 -27.57 -1.93
C PHE A 36 -16.72 -28.35 -2.74
N SER A 37 -17.92 -27.81 -2.91
CA SER A 37 -18.90 -28.36 -3.85
C SER A 37 -18.49 -27.96 -5.26
N SER A 38 -18.17 -28.97 -6.08
CA SER A 38 -17.93 -28.81 -7.51
C SER A 38 -19.11 -28.08 -8.16
N PHE A 39 -18.85 -26.94 -8.80
CA PHE A 39 -19.84 -26.24 -9.61
C PHE A 39 -20.03 -27.01 -10.91
N ASP A 40 -21.20 -27.64 -11.03
CA ASP A 40 -21.61 -28.37 -12.23
C ASP A 40 -22.04 -27.36 -13.31
N SER A 41 -21.33 -27.36 -14.42
CA SER A 41 -21.54 -26.43 -15.53
C SER A 41 -22.53 -27.02 -16.52
N THR A 42 -23.83 -26.82 -16.31
CA THR A 42 -24.85 -27.18 -17.30
C THR A 42 -25.22 -25.97 -18.15
N SER A 43 -24.73 -25.95 -19.39
CA SER A 43 -25.17 -25.02 -20.44
C SER A 43 -26.51 -25.45 -21.05
N PRO A 44 -27.46 -24.53 -21.35
CA PRO A 44 -28.57 -24.84 -22.24
C PRO A 44 -28.19 -24.54 -23.69
N SER A 45 -28.23 -25.58 -24.53
CA SER A 45 -28.16 -25.50 -25.98
C SER A 45 -29.39 -24.76 -26.53
N ARG A 46 -29.18 -23.76 -27.40
CA ARG A 46 -30.25 -23.13 -28.19
C ARG A 46 -30.03 -23.42 -29.68
N SER A 47 -30.81 -24.37 -30.19
CA SER A 47 -31.01 -24.63 -31.62
C SER A 47 -32.20 -23.80 -32.10
N ASN A 48 -32.09 -23.04 -33.19
CA ASN A 48 -32.52 -23.52 -34.52
C ASN A 48 -32.35 -22.43 -35.61
N ARG A 49 -32.21 -22.88 -36.86
CA ARG A 49 -31.98 -22.13 -38.10
C ARG A 49 -33.27 -21.51 -38.68
N HIS A 50 -33.10 -20.51 -39.55
CA HIS A 50 -33.82 -20.20 -40.82
C HIS A 50 -33.51 -18.72 -41.19
N ARG A 51 -33.36 -18.22 -42.42
CA ARG A 51 -33.34 -18.66 -43.83
C ARG A 51 -32.93 -17.41 -44.67
N MET A 52 -32.46 -17.58 -45.91
CA MET A 52 -31.86 -16.57 -46.81
C MET A 52 -32.82 -15.53 -47.45
N ALA A 53 -32.25 -14.36 -47.84
CA ALA A 53 -32.47 -13.57 -49.09
C ALA A 53 -31.54 -12.32 -49.08
N ALA A 54 -30.59 -12.09 -50.01
CA ALA A 54 -30.64 -11.31 -51.28
C ALA A 54 -31.12 -9.83 -51.10
N ALA A 55 -30.54 -8.74 -51.65
CA ALA A 55 -29.47 -8.42 -52.61
C ALA A 55 -29.18 -6.87 -52.62
N ALA A 56 -28.09 -6.47 -53.31
CA ALA A 56 -27.83 -5.22 -54.09
C ALA A 56 -27.19 -3.92 -53.47
N ASP A 57 -26.16 -3.44 -54.21
CA ASP A 57 -25.59 -2.06 -54.47
C ASP A 57 -25.18 -1.14 -53.28
N THR A 58 -24.07 -0.37 -53.23
CA THR A 58 -23.07 0.20 -54.17
C THR A 58 -21.85 0.73 -53.33
N PRO A 59 -20.65 1.04 -53.88
CA PRO A 59 -19.50 1.70 -53.19
C PRO A 59 -19.49 3.24 -53.44
N PRO A 60 -18.51 4.08 -53.03
CA PRO A 60 -17.30 3.93 -52.17
C PRO A 60 -17.20 5.02 -51.04
N THR A 61 -16.13 5.03 -50.22
CA THR A 61 -15.25 6.19 -49.90
C THR A 61 -14.41 5.96 -48.63
N ASP A 62 -13.09 5.96 -48.83
CA ASP A 62 -12.04 6.60 -48.04
C ASP A 62 -11.99 6.42 -46.52
N GLY A 63 -11.09 5.51 -46.10
CA GLY A 63 -9.90 5.92 -45.35
C GLY A 63 -10.08 6.75 -44.08
N ALA A 64 -11.04 6.43 -43.22
CA ALA A 64 -11.01 6.89 -41.84
C ALA A 64 -9.95 6.08 -41.07
N ALA A 65 -8.78 6.67 -40.86
CA ALA A 65 -7.83 6.20 -39.87
C ALA A 65 -8.57 6.11 -38.52
N ALA A 66 -8.78 4.87 -38.05
CA ALA A 66 -9.38 4.63 -36.75
C ALA A 66 -8.53 5.35 -35.70
N ALA A 67 -9.16 6.30 -35.00
CA ALA A 67 -8.61 6.87 -33.79
C ALA A 67 -8.19 5.72 -32.86
N PRO A 68 -7.04 5.80 -32.17
CA PRO A 68 -6.61 4.75 -31.27
C PRO A 68 -7.70 4.56 -30.21
N SER A 69 -8.35 3.39 -30.23
CA SER A 69 -9.28 2.98 -29.21
C SER A 69 -8.57 3.09 -27.86
N PRO A 70 -9.18 3.71 -26.83
CA PRO A 70 -8.57 3.83 -25.51
C PRO A 70 -8.17 2.43 -25.06
N SER A 71 -6.87 2.20 -24.85
CA SER A 71 -6.31 0.90 -24.53
C SER A 71 -7.05 0.34 -23.32
N SER A 72 -7.87 -0.69 -23.51
CA SER A 72 -8.56 -1.32 -22.39
C SER A 72 -7.51 -2.00 -21.52
N SER A 73 -7.41 -1.61 -20.26
CA SER A 73 -6.54 -2.25 -19.28
C SER A 73 -6.70 -3.77 -19.33
N SER A 74 -5.60 -4.51 -19.47
CA SER A 74 -5.60 -5.97 -19.62
C SER A 74 -5.07 -6.64 -18.34
N ALA A 75 -5.26 -7.95 -18.22
CA ALA A 75 -4.65 -8.71 -17.12
C ALA A 75 -3.10 -8.61 -17.16
N ALA A 76 -2.52 -8.57 -18.36
CA ALA A 76 -1.08 -8.40 -18.54
C ALA A 76 -0.61 -7.04 -18.02
N SER A 77 -1.28 -5.95 -18.38
CA SER A 77 -0.91 -4.60 -17.91
C SER A 77 -1.04 -4.44 -16.40
N ALA A 78 -2.02 -5.13 -15.77
CA ALA A 78 -2.12 -5.19 -14.32
C ALA A 78 -0.96 -5.96 -13.69
N ILE A 79 -0.53 -7.09 -14.28
CA ILE A 79 0.64 -7.85 -13.81
C ILE A 79 1.92 -7.02 -13.94
N ASP A 80 2.10 -6.30 -15.05
CA ASP A 80 3.27 -5.44 -15.26
C ASP A 80 3.32 -4.30 -14.24
N PHE A 81 2.18 -3.65 -13.99
CA PHE A 81 2.04 -2.63 -12.95
C PHE A 81 2.38 -3.19 -11.56
N LEU A 82 1.83 -4.35 -11.19
CA LEU A 82 2.11 -4.98 -9.90
C LEU A 82 3.57 -5.43 -9.78
N SER A 83 4.18 -5.88 -10.89
CA SER A 83 5.59 -6.25 -10.96
C SER A 83 6.49 -5.04 -10.78
N LEU A 84 6.09 -3.87 -11.27
CA LEU A 84 6.78 -2.61 -10.99
C LEU A 84 6.64 -2.20 -9.51
N CYS A 85 5.44 -2.30 -8.93
CA CYS A 85 5.20 -2.02 -7.51
C CYS A 85 5.98 -2.96 -6.56
N HIS A 86 6.52 -4.08 -7.04
CA HIS A 86 7.44 -4.92 -6.25
C HIS A 86 8.62 -4.12 -5.69
N GLN A 87 9.09 -3.09 -6.41
CA GLN A 87 10.21 -2.26 -5.96
C GLN A 87 9.96 -1.62 -4.59
N LEU A 88 8.70 -1.32 -4.25
CA LEU A 88 8.34 -0.76 -2.94
C LEU A 88 8.63 -1.72 -1.78
N LYS A 89 8.65 -3.02 -2.04
CA LYS A 89 8.98 -4.06 -1.04
C LYS A 89 10.48 -4.19 -0.81
N THR A 90 11.28 -3.85 -1.83
CA THR A 90 12.74 -4.02 -1.80
C THR A 90 13.46 -2.72 -1.45
N THR A 91 12.88 -1.57 -1.77
CA THR A 91 13.42 -0.26 -1.43
C THR A 91 13.21 0.03 0.04
N LYS A 92 14.32 0.21 0.76
CA LYS A 92 14.33 0.55 2.18
C LYS A 92 14.13 2.04 2.37
N ARG A 93 13.41 2.43 3.43
CA ARG A 93 13.23 3.83 3.80
C ARG A 93 14.59 4.47 4.09
N ALA A 94 14.99 5.40 3.22
CA ALA A 94 16.32 5.99 3.15
C ALA A 94 16.66 6.79 4.42
N GLY A 95 15.65 7.34 5.10
CA GLY A 95 15.82 7.97 6.41
C GLY A 95 16.48 7.06 7.44
N TRP A 96 16.03 5.80 7.53
CA TRP A 96 16.56 4.81 8.47
C TRP A 96 17.91 4.26 8.03
N VAL A 97 18.09 4.02 6.72
CA VAL A 97 19.38 3.60 6.14
C VAL A 97 20.49 4.61 6.49
N LYS A 98 20.22 5.91 6.38
CA LYS A 98 21.16 6.99 6.71
C LYS A 98 21.43 7.15 8.20
N ARG A 99 20.67 6.47 9.06
CA ARG A 99 20.87 6.41 10.50
C ARG A 99 21.46 5.07 10.94
N ASP A 100 21.96 4.28 9.99
CA ASP A 100 22.59 2.97 10.22
C ASP A 100 21.68 1.98 10.97
N VAL A 101 20.35 2.11 10.79
CA VAL A 101 19.40 1.09 11.27
C VAL A 101 19.70 -0.21 10.53
N ARG A 102 19.86 -1.30 11.28
CA ARG A 102 20.34 -2.60 10.75
C ARG A 102 19.41 -3.19 9.70
N ASP A 103 18.12 -3.32 10.03
CA ASP A 103 17.09 -3.93 9.19
C ASP A 103 15.93 -2.94 9.02
N PRO A 104 16.11 -1.87 8.23
CA PRO A 104 15.09 -0.84 8.07
C PRO A 104 13.88 -1.39 7.32
N GLU A 105 12.72 -0.82 7.60
CA GLU A 105 11.48 -1.12 6.90
C GLU A 105 11.57 -0.76 5.42
N SER A 106 10.77 -1.43 4.60
CA SER A 106 10.54 -1.03 3.20
C SER A 106 9.49 0.06 3.09
N ILE A 107 9.43 0.75 1.95
CA ILE A 107 8.36 1.72 1.67
C ILE A 107 6.97 1.05 1.73
N ALA A 108 6.88 -0.21 1.30
CA ALA A 108 5.65 -0.98 1.40
C ALA A 108 5.21 -1.26 2.85
N ASP A 109 6.16 -1.48 3.78
CA ASP A 109 5.86 -1.70 5.21
C ASP A 109 5.24 -0.44 5.83
N HIS A 110 5.85 0.71 5.56
CA HIS A 110 5.38 2.04 5.94
C HIS A 110 3.94 2.30 5.45
N MET A 111 3.70 2.16 4.14
CA MET A 111 2.36 2.34 3.56
C MET A 111 1.34 1.33 4.07
N TYR A 112 1.75 0.09 4.36
CA TYR A 112 0.86 -0.93 4.92
C TYR A 112 0.34 -0.50 6.29
N ARG A 113 1.23 -0.06 7.20
CA ARG A 113 0.81 0.37 8.55
C ARG A 113 -0.03 1.63 8.50
N MET A 114 0.24 2.57 7.59
CA MET A 114 -0.65 3.71 7.34
C MET A 114 -2.04 3.29 6.83
N GLY A 115 -2.11 2.28 5.95
CA GLY A 115 -3.38 1.69 5.52
C GLY A 115 -4.18 1.13 6.68
N LEU A 116 -3.52 0.46 7.64
CA LEU A 116 -4.15 0.00 8.88
C LEU A 116 -4.63 1.17 9.76
N MET A 117 -3.85 2.25 9.86
CA MET A 117 -4.26 3.46 10.58
C MET A 117 -5.53 4.05 9.98
N GLY A 118 -5.64 4.07 8.64
CA GLY A 118 -6.87 4.45 7.94
C GLY A 118 -8.05 3.52 8.27
N LEU A 119 -7.83 2.21 8.34
CA LEU A 119 -8.89 1.24 8.67
C LEU A 119 -9.43 1.37 10.10
N ILE A 120 -8.56 1.66 11.07
CA ILE A 120 -8.93 1.82 12.48
C ILE A 120 -9.34 3.26 12.83
N LEU A 121 -9.30 4.19 11.86
CA LEU A 121 -9.74 5.55 12.06
C LEU A 121 -11.23 5.56 12.47
N PRO A 122 -11.59 6.24 13.58
CA PRO A 122 -12.98 6.37 13.96
C PRO A 122 -13.76 7.18 12.90
N ASP A 123 -15.08 7.07 12.92
CA ASP A 123 -15.93 7.86 12.03
C ASP A 123 -15.87 9.33 12.42
N ILE A 124 -15.10 10.11 11.66
CA ILE A 124 -14.96 11.56 11.82
C ILE A 124 -15.87 12.25 10.80
N PRO A 125 -16.81 13.12 11.22
CA PRO A 125 -17.67 13.84 10.29
C PRO A 125 -16.87 14.62 9.24
N GLY A 126 -17.19 14.39 7.97
CA GLY A 126 -16.52 15.06 6.85
C GLY A 126 -15.21 14.43 6.39
N ILE A 127 -14.83 13.26 6.91
CA ILE A 127 -13.68 12.48 6.45
C ILE A 127 -14.14 11.13 5.90
N ASN A 128 -13.78 10.83 4.67
CA ASN A 128 -14.01 9.53 4.07
C ASN A 128 -12.87 8.54 4.40
N ARG A 129 -13.16 7.58 5.28
CA ARG A 129 -12.20 6.56 5.72
C ARG A 129 -11.65 5.72 4.57
N ASP A 130 -12.50 5.27 3.64
CA ASP A 130 -12.07 4.43 2.51
C ASP A 130 -11.11 5.20 1.60
N LYS A 131 -11.33 6.50 1.44
CA LYS A 131 -10.43 7.39 0.71
C LYS A 131 -9.08 7.55 1.42
N CYS A 132 -9.06 7.69 2.75
CA CYS A 132 -7.82 7.71 3.54
C CYS A 132 -7.01 6.42 3.34
N VAL A 133 -7.66 5.25 3.37
CA VAL A 133 -7.00 3.96 3.14
C VAL A 133 -6.41 3.89 1.72
N LYS A 134 -7.21 4.23 0.71
CA LYS A 134 -6.75 4.25 -0.69
C LYS A 134 -5.59 5.21 -0.91
N MET A 135 -5.65 6.40 -0.31
CA MET A 135 -4.60 7.41 -0.42
C MET A 135 -3.32 6.94 0.29
N ALA A 136 -3.42 6.38 1.49
CA ALA A 136 -2.27 5.85 2.23
C ALA A 136 -1.48 4.80 1.45
N ILE A 137 -2.16 3.89 0.73
CA ILE A 137 -1.48 2.83 -0.04
C ILE A 137 -0.90 3.30 -1.38
N VAL A 138 -1.19 4.52 -1.84
CA VAL A 138 -0.69 5.06 -3.13
C VAL A 138 0.20 6.28 -2.98
N HIS A 139 0.29 6.90 -1.81
CA HIS A 139 0.94 8.20 -1.67
C HIS A 139 2.44 8.19 -2.03
N ASP A 140 3.17 7.13 -1.64
CA ASP A 140 4.59 6.92 -1.99
C ASP A 140 4.76 5.96 -3.18
N ILE A 141 3.72 5.70 -3.99
CA ILE A 141 3.80 4.71 -5.08
C ILE A 141 4.85 5.06 -6.14
N ALA A 142 5.08 6.35 -6.37
CA ALA A 142 6.07 6.86 -7.33
C ALA A 142 7.51 6.52 -6.92
N GLU A 143 7.77 6.29 -5.64
CA GLU A 143 9.08 5.89 -5.12
C GLU A 143 9.49 4.49 -5.60
N ALA A 144 8.56 3.71 -6.17
CA ALA A 144 8.88 2.47 -6.89
C ALA A 144 9.85 2.69 -8.06
N ILE A 145 9.84 3.89 -8.65
CA ILE A 145 10.74 4.30 -9.74
C ILE A 145 11.79 5.29 -9.24
N VAL A 146 11.37 6.30 -8.47
CA VAL A 146 12.23 7.43 -8.09
C VAL A 146 13.18 7.08 -6.93
N GLY A 147 12.81 6.10 -6.10
CA GLY A 147 13.41 5.85 -4.80
C GLY A 147 12.94 6.84 -3.73
N ASP A 148 13.19 6.50 -2.46
CA ASP A 148 12.86 7.35 -1.30
C ASP A 148 13.85 8.53 -1.19
N ILE A 149 13.42 9.69 -1.67
CA ILE A 149 14.19 10.95 -1.59
C ILE A 149 13.88 11.65 -0.28
N THR A 150 14.90 11.75 0.57
CA THR A 150 14.80 12.41 1.89
C THR A 150 15.23 13.88 1.82
N PRO A 151 14.89 14.70 2.84
CA PRO A 151 15.38 16.08 2.94
C PRO A 151 16.91 16.22 2.94
N SER A 152 17.64 15.17 3.36
CA SER A 152 19.11 15.18 3.40
C SER A 152 19.76 15.03 2.02
N ASP A 153 19.01 14.64 0.99
CA ASP A 153 19.52 14.49 -0.38
C ASP A 153 19.69 15.82 -1.12
N GLY A 154 19.19 16.92 -0.55
CA GLY A 154 19.34 18.27 -1.13
C GLY A 154 18.59 18.47 -2.44
N VAL A 155 17.66 17.57 -2.80
CA VAL A 155 16.80 17.71 -3.97
C VAL A 155 15.72 18.77 -3.69
N PRO A 156 15.58 19.81 -4.53
CA PRO A 156 14.51 20.79 -4.38
C PRO A 156 13.13 20.14 -4.44
N LYS A 157 12.16 20.69 -3.69
CA LYS A 157 10.80 20.13 -3.62
C LYS A 157 10.14 20.03 -5.01
N GLU A 158 10.36 21.03 -5.84
CA GLU A 158 9.82 21.11 -7.20
C GLU A 158 10.38 20.00 -8.08
N GLU A 159 11.67 19.69 -7.93
CA GLU A 159 12.33 18.63 -8.70
C GLU A 159 11.92 17.23 -8.21
N LYS A 160 11.77 17.03 -6.90
CA LYS A 160 11.17 15.79 -6.34
C LYS A 160 9.78 15.57 -6.91
N SER A 161 8.91 16.59 -6.81
CA SER A 161 7.53 16.53 -7.29
C SER A 161 7.46 16.26 -8.80
N ARG A 162 8.33 16.88 -9.61
CA ARG A 162 8.43 16.62 -11.06
C ARG A 162 8.78 15.17 -11.35
N LYS A 163 9.82 14.63 -10.70
CA LYS A 163 10.25 13.23 -10.90
C LYS A 163 9.16 12.24 -10.51
N GLU A 164 8.47 12.48 -9.39
CA GLU A 164 7.40 11.61 -8.92
C GLU A 164 6.17 11.68 -9.81
N ALA A 165 5.81 12.86 -10.31
CA ALA A 165 4.73 13.02 -11.28
C ALA A 165 5.02 12.29 -12.60
N GLU A 166 6.27 12.34 -13.10
CA GLU A 166 6.70 11.61 -14.30
C GLU A 166 6.68 10.09 -14.08
N ALA A 167 7.14 9.63 -12.91
CA ALA A 167 7.06 8.23 -12.52
C ALA A 167 5.61 7.74 -12.47
N LEU A 168 4.72 8.51 -11.84
CA LEU A 168 3.30 8.18 -11.73
C LEU A 168 2.61 8.13 -13.08
N ASP A 169 2.89 9.08 -13.98
CA ASP A 169 2.35 9.08 -15.34
C ASP A 169 2.78 7.81 -16.10
N HIS A 170 4.04 7.41 -15.97
CA HIS A 170 4.52 6.14 -16.54
C HIS A 170 3.79 4.93 -15.94
N MET A 171 3.60 4.88 -14.62
CA MET A 171 2.85 3.80 -13.95
C MET A 171 1.40 3.72 -14.41
N CYS A 172 0.73 4.86 -14.56
CA CYS A 172 -0.64 4.96 -15.05
C CYS A 172 -0.78 4.46 -16.50
N LYS A 173 0.18 4.80 -17.37
CA LYS A 173 0.26 4.26 -18.74
C LYS A 173 0.51 2.75 -18.73
N LEU A 174 1.42 2.27 -17.88
CA LEU A 174 1.72 0.84 -17.73
C LEU A 174 0.50 0.04 -17.28
N LEU A 175 -0.34 0.59 -16.39
CA LEU A 175 -1.60 -0.04 -15.96
C LEU A 175 -2.63 -0.16 -17.11
N GLY A 176 -2.43 0.58 -18.21
CA GLY A 176 -3.33 0.65 -19.36
C GLY A 176 -4.31 1.81 -19.30
N GLY A 177 -4.08 2.83 -18.45
CA GLY A 177 -4.93 4.01 -18.35
C GLY A 177 -6.35 3.73 -17.83
N GLY A 178 -7.28 4.60 -18.21
CA GLY A 178 -8.69 4.52 -17.82
C GLY A 178 -8.95 4.88 -16.35
N SER A 179 -10.19 4.60 -15.90
CA SER A 179 -10.68 5.06 -14.58
C SER A 179 -9.83 4.60 -13.39
N ARG A 180 -9.22 3.41 -13.47
CA ARG A 180 -8.33 2.90 -12.40
C ARG A 180 -7.04 3.69 -12.29
N ALA A 181 -6.42 4.01 -13.42
CA ALA A 181 -5.20 4.82 -13.45
C ALA A 181 -5.51 6.27 -13.04
N GLU A 182 -6.65 6.80 -13.49
CA GLU A 182 -7.13 8.14 -13.10
C GLU A 182 -7.39 8.25 -11.59
N GLU A 183 -7.99 7.23 -10.97
CA GLU A 183 -8.21 7.20 -9.52
C GLU A 183 -6.88 7.26 -8.75
N ILE A 184 -5.89 6.46 -9.14
CA ILE A 184 -4.55 6.47 -8.52
C ILE A 184 -3.90 7.85 -8.68
N ALA A 185 -3.93 8.39 -9.91
CA ALA A 185 -3.33 9.70 -10.19
C ALA A 185 -3.98 10.83 -9.39
N GLN A 186 -5.31 10.81 -9.25
CA GLN A 186 -6.06 11.80 -8.47
C GLN A 186 -5.75 11.70 -6.98
N LEU A 187 -5.72 10.49 -6.42
CA LEU A 187 -5.39 10.27 -5.01
C LEU A 187 -3.98 10.77 -4.67
N TRP A 188 -3.00 10.41 -5.51
CA TRP A 188 -1.61 10.86 -5.33
C TRP A 188 -1.50 12.37 -5.42
N LYS A 189 -2.11 12.98 -6.44
CA LYS A 189 -2.09 14.44 -6.61
C LYS A 189 -2.76 15.16 -5.44
N GLU A 190 -3.89 14.65 -4.98
CA GLU A 190 -4.62 15.24 -3.86
C GLU A 190 -3.79 15.23 -2.56
N TYR A 191 -3.04 14.15 -2.33
CA TYR A 191 -2.08 14.03 -1.23
C TYR A 191 -0.94 15.05 -1.35
N GLU A 192 -0.33 15.17 -2.53
CA GLU A 192 0.78 16.10 -2.76
C GLU A 192 0.35 17.58 -2.64
N ASP A 193 -0.83 17.91 -3.18
CA ASP A 193 -1.42 19.25 -3.08
C ASP A 193 -1.94 19.54 -1.66
N ASN A 194 -2.03 18.53 -0.79
CA ASN A 194 -2.57 18.61 0.57
C ASN A 194 -3.96 19.29 0.62
N SER A 195 -4.79 19.00 -0.38
CA SER A 195 -5.94 19.83 -0.76
C SER A 195 -7.25 19.47 -0.04
N SER A 196 -7.34 18.27 0.53
CA SER A 196 -8.56 17.76 1.20
C SER A 196 -8.35 17.47 2.69
N PRO A 197 -9.44 17.30 3.47
CA PRO A 197 -9.35 16.78 4.84
C PRO A 197 -8.68 15.40 4.91
N GLU A 198 -8.94 14.51 3.95
CA GLU A 198 -8.33 13.20 3.87
C GLU A 198 -6.82 13.29 3.60
N ALA A 199 -6.38 14.17 2.69
CA ALA A 199 -4.96 14.37 2.42
C ALA A 199 -4.20 14.88 3.66
N LYS A 200 -4.79 15.81 4.39
CA LYS A 200 -4.24 16.31 5.66
C LYS A 200 -4.15 15.21 6.70
N MET A 201 -5.20 14.39 6.82
CA MET A 201 -5.23 13.24 7.72
C MET A 201 -4.14 12.21 7.37
N VAL A 202 -3.97 11.88 6.09
CA VAL A 202 -2.94 10.91 5.66
C VAL A 202 -1.52 11.48 5.81
N LYS A 203 -1.32 12.79 5.62
CA LYS A 203 -0.04 13.46 5.97
C LYS A 203 0.26 13.39 7.47
N ASP A 204 -0.76 13.39 8.33
CA ASP A 204 -0.57 13.19 9.76
C ASP A 204 -0.33 11.71 10.09
N PHE A 205 -0.94 10.77 9.36
CA PHE A 205 -0.59 9.35 9.46
C PHE A 205 0.89 9.11 9.13
N ASP A 206 1.40 9.65 8.03
CA ASP A 206 2.80 9.54 7.60
C ASP A 206 3.77 9.94 8.74
N LYS A 207 3.53 11.09 9.38
CA LYS A 207 4.33 11.55 10.51
C LYS A 207 4.20 10.66 11.74
N VAL A 208 2.99 10.27 12.11
CA VAL A 208 2.74 9.46 13.31
C VAL A 208 3.36 8.08 13.14
N GLU A 209 3.22 7.48 11.96
CA GLU A 209 3.81 6.20 11.60
C GLU A 209 5.34 6.27 11.69
N MET A 210 5.95 7.30 11.09
CA MET A 210 7.40 7.52 11.16
C MET A 210 7.90 7.67 12.61
N ILE A 211 7.19 8.42 13.46
CA ILE A 211 7.56 8.62 14.87
C ILE A 211 7.41 7.30 15.65
N LEU A 212 6.35 6.54 15.40
CA LEU A 212 6.15 5.24 16.03
C LEU A 212 7.24 4.26 15.62
N GLN A 213 7.61 4.23 14.34
CA GLN A 213 8.73 3.42 13.85
C GLN A 213 10.06 3.81 14.48
N ALA A 214 10.30 5.12 14.66
CA ALA A 214 11.48 5.63 15.35
C ALA A 214 11.58 5.06 16.77
N LEU A 215 10.47 5.11 17.51
CA LEU A 215 10.38 4.59 18.88
C LEU A 215 10.62 3.08 18.93
N GLU A 216 10.12 2.32 17.97
CA GLU A 216 10.35 0.86 17.87
C GLU A 216 11.82 0.52 17.61
N TYR A 217 12.50 1.31 16.78
CA TYR A 217 13.94 1.16 16.56
C TYR A 217 14.78 1.59 17.76
N GLU A 218 14.41 2.67 18.46
CA GLU A 218 15.09 3.09 19.69
C GLU A 218 14.93 2.08 20.83
N ASN A 219 13.75 1.48 20.96
CA ASN A 219 13.46 0.46 21.97
C ASN A 219 14.15 -0.88 21.68
N GLY A 220 14.86 -0.99 20.56
CA GLY A 220 15.79 -2.08 20.29
C GLY A 220 15.12 -3.43 20.11
N GLU A 221 14.15 -3.53 19.20
CA GLU A 221 13.49 -4.78 18.81
C GLU A 221 12.48 -5.34 19.84
N PHE A 222 11.22 -4.92 19.75
CA PHE A 222 10.18 -5.54 20.57
C PHE A 222 9.83 -6.98 20.15
N TYR A 223 10.37 -7.50 19.03
CA TYR A 223 10.12 -8.88 18.60
C TYR A 223 11.26 -9.52 17.79
N PHE A 224 12.41 -9.80 18.39
CA PHE A 224 13.18 -11.01 18.01
C PHE A 224 12.49 -12.31 18.51
N LEU A 225 11.19 -12.26 18.86
CA LEU A 225 10.48 -13.24 19.68
C LEU A 225 9.30 -13.95 18.99
N CYS A 226 9.17 -13.86 17.66
CA CYS A 226 8.17 -14.66 16.93
C CYS A 226 8.74 -15.29 15.65
N LEU A 227 9.82 -16.06 15.80
CA LEU A 227 10.15 -17.20 14.93
C LEU A 227 10.42 -18.42 15.80
#